data_AF-A0A959EW17-F1
#
_entry.id   AF-A0A959EW17-F1
#
_cell.length_a   1.000
_cell.length_b   1.000
_cell.length_c   1.000
_cell.angle_alpha   90.00
_cell.angle_beta   90.00
_cell.angle_gamma   90.00
#
_symmetry.space_group_name_H-M   'P 1'
#
loop_
_entity.id
_entity.type
_entity.pdbx_description
1 polymer ?
#
loop_
_entity_poly.entity_id
_entity_poly.type
_entity_poly.pdbx_seq_one_letter_code
_entity_poly.pdbx_strand_id
1 'polypeptide(L)'
;MTNVFESKDTFIPFFIEQALQEDVGSGDHTSQACIPADDRTSARLYVKDAGVLAGVELAQRFFQAVDPSAQFRALLADGADVSFGQVAFEVECNTRALLRVERALLNSMQRMSGIATLSNRYHFEVEDLPVKIL
;
A
#
# COMPACT_ATOMS: atom_id res chain seq x y z
N MET A 1 -26.70 8.39 -5.36
CA MET A 1 -25.43 7.92 -4.76
C MET A 1 -24.74 7.07 -5.80
N THR A 2 -23.77 7.64 -6.52
CA THR A 2 -22.95 6.87 -7.46
C THR A 2 -22.26 5.77 -6.67
N ASN A 3 -22.41 4.53 -7.12
CA ASN A 3 -22.00 3.33 -6.42
C ASN A 3 -20.47 3.36 -6.23
N VAL A 4 -20.01 3.70 -5.02
CA VAL A 4 -18.57 3.88 -4.70
C VAL A 4 -17.77 2.61 -5.01
N PHE A 5 -18.42 1.44 -4.96
CA PHE A 5 -17.81 0.14 -5.25
C PHE A 5 -17.53 -0.09 -6.74
N GLU A 6 -18.45 0.23 -7.66
CA GLU A 6 -18.19 0.12 -9.11
C GLU A 6 -17.08 1.07 -9.58
N SER A 7 -16.93 2.20 -8.89
CA SER A 7 -15.88 3.18 -9.14
C SER A 7 -14.49 2.64 -8.75
N LYS A 8 -14.35 2.02 -7.57
CA LYS A 8 -13.05 1.58 -7.04
C LYS A 8 -12.29 0.62 -7.95
N ASP A 9 -12.97 -0.37 -8.51
CA ASP A 9 -12.33 -1.37 -9.40
C ASP A 9 -11.82 -0.75 -10.72
N THR A 10 -12.34 0.42 -11.10
CA THR A 10 -11.85 1.17 -12.27
C THR A 10 -10.72 2.14 -11.90
N PHE A 11 -10.83 2.83 -10.77
CA PHE A 11 -9.86 3.88 -10.40
C PHE A 11 -8.56 3.34 -9.80
N ILE A 12 -8.59 2.22 -9.06
CA ILE A 12 -7.38 1.68 -8.43
C ILE A 12 -6.34 1.25 -9.48
N PRO A 13 -6.69 0.49 -10.54
CA PRO A 13 -5.73 0.16 -11.59
C PRO A 13 -5.14 1.40 -12.27
N PHE A 14 -5.99 2.39 -12.58
CA PHE A 14 -5.55 3.65 -13.16
C PHE A 14 -4.58 4.42 -12.25
N PHE A 15 -4.90 4.50 -10.95
CA PHE A 15 -4.01 5.13 -9.97
C PHE A 15 -2.66 4.41 -9.88
N ILE A 16 -2.66 3.07 -9.83
CA ILE A 16 -1.43 2.27 -9.77
C ILE A 16 -0.58 2.52 -11.02
N GLU A 17 -1.18 2.52 -12.20
CA GLU A 17 -0.48 2.81 -13.46
C GLU A 17 0.16 4.21 -13.43
N GLN A 18 -0.60 5.23 -13.03
CA GLN A 18 -0.10 6.60 -12.93
C GLN A 18 1.03 6.74 -11.90
N ALA A 19 0.89 6.13 -10.72
CA ALA A 19 1.89 6.18 -9.67
C ALA A 19 3.21 5.50 -10.09
N LEU A 20 3.11 4.35 -10.79
CA LEU A 20 4.28 3.66 -11.33
C LEU A 20 4.92 4.43 -12.49
N GLN A 21 4.11 5.08 -13.33
CA GLN A 21 4.60 5.93 -14.41
C GLN A 21 5.32 7.17 -13.87
N GLU A 22 4.82 7.79 -12.80
CA GLU A 22 5.45 8.94 -12.14
C GLU A 22 6.81 8.56 -11.53
N ASP A 23 6.88 7.46 -10.78
CA ASP A 23 8.10 7.11 -10.03
C ASP A 23 9.19 6.49 -10.91
N VAL A 24 8.82 5.70 -11.93
CA VAL A 24 9.78 4.89 -12.72
C VAL A 24 9.89 5.36 -14.19
N GLY A 25 8.91 6.09 -14.71
CA GLY A 25 8.96 6.68 -16.06
C GLY A 25 9.24 5.64 -17.16
N SER A 26 10.33 5.84 -17.91
CA SER A 26 10.74 4.99 -19.04
C SER A 26 11.25 3.61 -18.64
N GLY A 27 11.51 3.37 -17.36
CA GLY A 27 11.92 2.05 -16.85
C GLY A 27 12.97 2.11 -15.74
N ASP A 28 12.99 1.07 -14.91
CA ASP A 28 14.01 0.87 -13.89
C ASP A 28 15.26 0.21 -14.49
N HIS A 29 16.10 1.02 -15.13
CA HIS A 29 17.31 0.56 -15.81
C HIS A 29 18.36 -0.03 -14.86
N THR A 30 18.41 0.45 -13.62
CA THR A 30 19.36 -0.05 -12.61
C THR A 30 19.02 -1.49 -12.22
N SER A 31 17.76 -1.77 -11.88
CA SER A 31 17.34 -3.14 -11.55
C SER A 31 17.46 -4.07 -12.75
N GLN A 32 17.18 -3.59 -13.97
CA GLN A 32 17.35 -4.38 -15.19
C GLN A 32 18.81 -4.78 -15.45
N ALA A 33 19.77 -3.90 -15.13
CA ALA A 33 21.19 -4.16 -15.35
C ALA A 33 21.82 -5.03 -14.26
N CYS A 34 21.35 -4.93 -13.02
CA CYS A 34 22.01 -5.54 -11.85
C CYS A 34 21.35 -6.83 -11.34
N ILE A 35 20.08 -7.07 -11.65
CA ILE A 35 19.30 -8.16 -11.06
C ILE A 35 18.86 -9.12 -12.16
N PRO A 36 19.02 -10.45 -12.05
CA PRO A 36 18.50 -11.41 -13.03
C PRO A 36 16.98 -11.31 -13.22
N ALA A 37 16.49 -11.63 -14.42
CA ALA A 37 15.06 -11.52 -14.72
C ALA A 37 14.19 -12.48 -13.89
N ASP A 38 14.72 -13.65 -13.55
CA ASP A 38 14.00 -14.71 -12.84
C ASP A 38 14.23 -14.68 -11.31
N ASP A 39 14.96 -13.68 -10.81
CA ASP A 39 15.27 -13.57 -9.39
C ASP A 39 14.02 -13.25 -8.58
N ARG A 40 13.84 -13.93 -7.45
CA ARG A 40 12.69 -13.78 -6.54
C ARG A 40 13.16 -13.46 -5.13
N THR A 41 12.44 -12.56 -4.47
CA THR A 41 12.74 -12.09 -3.12
C THR A 41 11.49 -12.13 -2.26
N SER A 42 11.66 -12.47 -0.98
CA SER A 42 10.64 -12.30 0.05
C SER A 42 10.89 -11.01 0.84
N ALA A 43 9.85 -10.22 1.05
CA ALA A 43 9.90 -8.96 1.79
C ALA A 43 8.79 -8.87 2.85
N ARG A 44 9.03 -8.01 3.85
CA ARG A 44 8.09 -7.74 4.95
C ARG A 44 7.94 -6.24 5.12
N LEU A 45 6.71 -5.76 5.27
CA LEU A 45 6.45 -4.36 5.61
C LEU A 45 6.42 -4.19 7.13
N TYR A 46 7.42 -3.49 7.68
CA TYR A 46 7.46 -3.12 9.09
C TYR A 46 6.81 -1.77 9.34
N VAL A 47 5.98 -1.71 10.38
CA VAL A 47 5.42 -0.48 10.93
C VAL A 47 6.49 0.23 11.76
N LYS A 48 6.69 1.53 11.48
CA LYS A 48 7.70 2.36 12.15
C LYS A 48 7.13 3.46 13.04
N ASP A 49 5.80 3.51 13.20
CA ASP A 49 5.13 4.46 14.09
C ASP A 49 3.78 3.90 14.56
N ALA A 50 3.23 4.45 15.64
CA ALA A 50 1.90 4.10 16.09
C ALA A 50 0.82 4.83 15.29
N GLY A 51 -0.34 4.20 15.08
CA GLY A 51 -1.45 4.82 14.36
C GLY A 51 -2.45 3.80 13.83
N VAL A 52 -3.19 4.19 12.80
CA VAL A 52 -4.15 3.33 12.10
C VAL A 52 -3.59 2.96 10.74
N LEU A 53 -3.48 1.65 10.48
CA LEU A 53 -2.98 1.13 9.21
C LEU A 53 -4.02 1.30 8.10
N ALA A 54 -3.58 1.79 6.95
CA ALA A 54 -4.40 1.84 5.74
C ALA A 54 -3.56 1.65 4.47
N GLY A 55 -4.14 0.94 3.50
CA GLY A 55 -3.55 0.67 2.19
C GLY A 55 -3.01 -0.75 2.00
N VAL A 56 -3.35 -1.71 2.87
CA VAL A 56 -2.97 -3.12 2.72
C VAL A 56 -3.64 -3.74 1.49
N GLU A 57 -4.91 -3.43 1.24
CA GLU A 57 -5.59 -3.88 0.01
C GLU A 57 -4.90 -3.28 -1.23
N LEU A 58 -4.56 -1.99 -1.17
CA LEU A 58 -3.84 -1.30 -2.25
C LEU A 58 -2.46 -1.93 -2.49
N ALA A 59 -1.76 -2.34 -1.44
CA ALA A 59 -0.48 -3.04 -1.54
C ALA A 59 -0.59 -4.34 -2.34
N GLN A 60 -1.60 -5.14 -2.03
CA GLN A 60 -1.85 -6.37 -2.78
C GLN A 60 -2.08 -6.09 -4.28
N ARG A 61 -2.86 -5.05 -4.60
CA ARG A 61 -3.12 -4.65 -6.00
C ARG A 61 -1.86 -4.16 -6.71
N PHE A 62 -1.00 -3.40 -6.03
CA PHE A 62 0.29 -2.96 -6.54
C PHE A 62 1.16 -4.16 -6.95
N PHE A 63 1.32 -5.15 -6.07
CA PHE A 63 2.13 -6.33 -6.37
C PHE A 63 1.54 -7.17 -7.49
N GLN A 64 0.22 -7.39 -7.50
CA GLN A 64 -0.46 -8.12 -8.58
C GLN A 64 -0.31 -7.43 -9.95
N ALA A 65 -0.26 -6.09 -9.98
CA ALA A 65 -0.10 -5.34 -11.22
C ALA A 65 1.30 -5.47 -11.84
N VAL A 66 2.35 -5.58 -11.02
CA VAL A 66 3.75 -5.69 -11.49
C VAL A 66 4.26 -7.12 -11.58
N ASP A 67 3.69 -8.04 -10.80
CA ASP A 67 3.99 -9.47 -10.81
C ASP A 67 2.72 -10.29 -10.48
N PRO A 68 2.00 -10.80 -11.49
CA PRO A 68 0.82 -11.64 -11.29
C PRO A 68 1.08 -12.94 -10.51
N SER A 69 2.35 -13.36 -10.37
CA SER A 69 2.77 -14.53 -9.60
C SER A 69 3.15 -14.20 -8.15
N ALA A 70 2.98 -12.95 -7.72
CA ALA A 70 3.29 -12.52 -6.37
C ALA A 70 2.41 -13.24 -5.33
N GLN A 71 3.05 -13.77 -4.29
CA GLN A 71 2.37 -14.37 -3.14
C GLN A 71 2.31 -13.33 -2.03
N PHE A 72 1.12 -12.80 -1.76
CA PHE A 72 0.90 -11.75 -0.76
C PHE A 72 0.15 -12.31 0.45
N ARG A 73 0.65 -12.04 1.65
CA ARG A 73 0.05 -12.43 2.91
C ARG A 73 -0.14 -11.22 3.81
N ALA A 74 -1.37 -10.74 3.93
CA ALA A 74 -1.73 -9.74 4.93
C ALA A 74 -1.68 -10.36 6.34
N LEU A 75 -1.00 -9.68 7.27
CA LEU A 75 -0.97 -10.03 8.69
C LEU A 75 -1.84 -9.08 9.52
N LEU A 76 -1.97 -7.83 9.05
CA LEU A 76 -2.84 -6.80 9.59
C LEU A 76 -3.78 -6.32 8.49
N ALA A 77 -4.99 -5.91 8.86
CA ALA A 77 -6.00 -5.40 7.95
C ALA A 77 -6.06 -3.86 8.00
N ASP A 78 -6.65 -3.27 6.97
CA ASP A 78 -6.94 -1.83 6.97
C ASP A 78 -7.90 -1.47 8.11
N GLY A 79 -7.62 -0.36 8.81
CA GLY A 79 -8.34 0.07 10.01
C GLY A 79 -7.81 -0.51 11.32
N ALA A 80 -6.81 -1.40 11.29
CA ALA A 80 -6.19 -1.91 12.50
C ALA A 80 -5.32 -0.85 13.19
N ASP A 81 -5.38 -0.78 14.52
CA ASP A 81 -4.40 -0.06 15.31
C ASP A 81 -3.05 -0.76 15.24
N VAL A 82 -1.99 0.03 15.00
CA VAL A 82 -0.64 -0.47 14.84
C VAL A 82 0.35 0.22 15.76
N SER A 83 1.43 -0.49 16.04
CA SER A 83 2.54 -0.08 16.90
C SER A 83 3.88 -0.40 16.22
N PHE A 84 4.92 0.32 16.65
CA PHE A 84 6.28 0.15 16.16
C PHE A 84 6.72 -1.33 16.18
N GLY A 85 7.32 -1.78 15.08
CA GLY A 85 7.89 -3.12 14.95
C GLY A 85 6.92 -4.21 14.52
N GLN A 86 5.62 -3.93 14.44
CA GLN A 86 4.66 -4.87 13.85
C GLN A 86 4.89 -5.05 12.35
N VAL A 87 4.52 -6.22 11.83
CA VAL A 87 4.59 -6.54 10.40
C VAL A 87 3.18 -6.45 9.82
N ALA A 88 2.98 -5.58 8.83
CA ALA A 88 1.68 -5.38 8.19
C ALA A 88 1.35 -6.50 7.18
N PHE A 89 2.32 -6.87 6.36
CA PHE A 89 2.20 -7.97 5.41
C PHE A 89 3.57 -8.56 5.04
N GLU A 90 3.53 -9.75 4.45
CA GLU A 90 4.65 -10.41 3.80
C GLU A 90 4.34 -10.59 2.31
N VAL A 91 5.36 -10.51 1.45
CA VAL A 91 5.22 -10.74 0.01
C VAL A 91 6.41 -11.52 -0.53
N GLU A 92 6.16 -12.45 -1.44
CA GLU A 92 7.20 -13.06 -2.28
C GLU A 92 6.89 -12.77 -3.75
N CYS A 93 7.82 -12.11 -4.44
CA CYS A 93 7.64 -11.72 -5.84
C CYS A 93 8.98 -11.59 -6.56
N ASN A 94 8.92 -11.31 -7.86
CA ASN A 94 10.08 -10.96 -8.65
C ASN A 94 10.85 -9.76 -8.04
N THR A 95 12.16 -9.88 -7.91
CA THR A 95 13.00 -8.86 -7.25
C THR A 95 12.96 -7.52 -7.97
N ARG A 96 12.94 -7.50 -9.32
CA ARG A 96 12.82 -6.25 -10.09
C ARG A 96 11.44 -5.62 -9.88
N ALA A 97 10.39 -6.43 -9.83
CA ALA A 97 9.02 -5.96 -9.57
C ALA A 97 8.87 -5.38 -8.15
N LEU A 98 9.48 -6.01 -7.15
CA LEU A 98 9.53 -5.52 -5.77
C LEU A 98 10.12 -4.11 -5.70
N LEU A 99 11.31 -3.90 -6.27
CA LEU A 99 12.01 -2.61 -6.22
C LEU A 99 11.28 -1.53 -7.01
N ARG A 100 10.70 -1.90 -8.16
CA ARG A 100 9.90 -1.00 -8.99
C ARG A 100 8.70 -0.42 -8.25
N VAL A 101 8.07 -1.20 -7.37
CA VAL A 101 6.83 -0.80 -6.70
C VAL A 101 7.04 -0.16 -5.34
N GLU A 102 8.20 -0.38 -4.71
CA GLU A 102 8.48 -0.02 -3.31
C GLU A 102 8.11 1.43 -2.98
N ARG A 103 8.65 2.41 -3.70
CA ARG A 103 8.47 3.83 -3.38
C ARG A 103 7.02 4.28 -3.58
N ALA A 104 6.43 3.98 -4.74
CA ALA A 104 5.05 4.32 -5.04
C ALA A 104 4.07 3.71 -4.02
N LEU A 105 4.31 2.45 -3.65
CA LEU A 105 3.53 1.74 -2.63
C LEU A 105 3.67 2.38 -1.25
N LEU A 106 4.90 2.54 -0.76
CA LEU A 106 5.16 3.08 0.57
C LEU A 106 4.61 4.49 0.73
N ASN A 107 4.79 5.36 -0.27
CA ASN A 107 4.24 6.71 -0.26
C ASN A 107 2.71 6.71 -0.17
N SER A 108 2.06 5.80 -0.90
CA SER A 108 0.60 5.64 -0.89
C SER A 108 0.11 5.18 0.49
N MET A 109 0.69 4.11 1.03
CA MET A 109 0.30 3.56 2.33
C MET A 109 0.58 4.52 3.49
N GLN A 110 1.73 5.21 3.48
CA GLN A 110 2.07 6.20 4.50
C GLN A 110 1.07 7.35 4.51
N ARG A 111 0.72 7.89 3.33
CA ARG A 111 -0.27 8.95 3.21
C ARG A 111 -1.65 8.48 3.69
N MET A 112 -2.09 7.30 3.26
CA MET A 112 -3.38 6.73 3.67
C MET A 112 -3.43 6.49 5.19
N SER A 113 -2.39 5.91 5.77
CA SER A 113 -2.30 5.63 7.21
C SER A 113 -2.22 6.93 8.01
N GLY A 114 -1.51 7.95 7.52
CA GLY A 114 -1.48 9.27 8.15
C GLY A 114 -2.86 9.93 8.20
N ILE A 115 -3.63 9.85 7.10
CA ILE A 115 -5.01 10.34 7.06
C ILE A 115 -5.90 9.54 8.02
N ALA A 116 -5.85 8.20 7.97
CA ALA A 116 -6.64 7.33 8.83
C ALA A 116 -6.36 7.58 10.33
N THR A 117 -5.09 7.75 10.68
CA THR A 117 -4.66 8.06 12.06
C THR A 117 -5.20 9.41 12.52
N LEU A 118 -5.10 10.45 11.66
CA LEU A 118 -5.61 11.78 11.97
C LEU A 118 -7.14 11.79 12.10
N SER A 119 -7.84 11.11 11.20
CA SER A 119 -9.30 10.94 11.25
C SER A 119 -9.74 10.21 12.51
N ASN A 120 -9.03 9.14 12.91
CA ASN A 120 -9.31 8.41 14.14
C ASN A 120 -9.12 9.30 15.38
N ARG A 121 -8.07 10.12 15.39
CA ARG A 121 -7.87 11.12 16.45
C ARG A 121 -9.04 12.08 16.55
N TYR A 122 -9.51 12.65 15.44
CA TYR A 122 -10.68 13.54 15.48
C TYR A 122 -11.95 12.83 15.92
N HIS A 123 -12.14 11.57 15.52
CA HIS A 123 -13.26 10.77 15.98
C HIS A 123 -13.24 10.57 17.49
N PHE A 124 -12.06 10.28 18.06
CA PHE A 124 -11.85 10.13 19.49
C PHE A 124 -12.17 11.41 20.27
N GLU A 125 -11.71 12.58 19.81
CA GLU A 125 -11.93 13.87 20.49
C GLU A 125 -13.41 14.29 20.57
N VAL A 126 -14.30 13.67 19.80
CA VAL A 126 -15.74 14.00 19.76
C VAL A 126 -16.63 12.81 20.13
N GLU A 127 -16.05 11.75 20.71
CA GLU A 127 -16.75 10.49 20.96
C GLU A 127 -17.95 10.63 21.92
N ASP A 128 -17.92 11.64 22.79
CA ASP A 128 -18.95 11.96 23.77
C ASP A 128 -20.02 12.94 23.24
N LEU A 129 -19.87 13.40 22.01
CA LEU A 129 -20.76 14.38 21.37
C LEU A 129 -21.65 13.72 20.29
N PRO A 130 -22.87 14.22 20.06
CA PRO A 130 -23.77 13.72 19.02
C PRO A 130 -23.39 14.28 17.63
N VAL A 131 -22.11 14.20 17.27
CA VAL A 131 -21.55 14.72 16.00
C VAL A 131 -20.79 13.63 15.26
N LYS A 132 -20.60 13.81 13.95
CA LYS A 132 -19.89 12.85 13.09
C LYS A 132 -18.86 13.58 12.25
N ILE A 133 -17.64 13.04 12.20
CA ILE A 133 -16.59 13.48 11.28
C ILE A 133 -16.99 13.04 9.85
N LEU A 134 -17.02 13.98 8.91
CA LEU A 134 -17.38 13.77 7.50
C LEU A 134 -16.15 13.75 6.59
#